data_AF-A0AAJ1V3K7-F1
#
_entry.id   AF-A0AAJ1V3K7-F1
#
_cell.length_a   1.000
_cell.length_b   1.000
_cell.length_c   1.000
_cell.angle_alpha   90.00
_cell.angle_beta   90.00
_cell.angle_gamma   90.00
#
_symmetry.space_group_name_H-M   'P 1'
#
loop_
_entity.id
_entity.type
_entity.pdbx_description
1 polymer ?
#
loop_
_entity_poly.entity_id
_entity_poly.type
_entity_poly.pdbx_seq_one_letter_code
_entity_poly.pdbx_strand_id
1 'polypeptide(L)'
;KIESYQGAAGGWGAVKSVANAVRKQMDIRQDVIAMFDMNKPEGFDCPGCAWPDPKHSASFDICENGAKAIAWEVTDKQVNASFFAEN
;
A
#
# COMPACT_ATOMS: atom_id res chain seq x y z
N LYS A 1 26.06 0.45 -11.93
CA LYS A 1 25.72 -0.51 -13.01
C LYS A 1 24.26 -0.88 -12.82
N ILE A 2 23.41 -0.73 -13.84
CA ILE A 2 22.01 -1.17 -13.75
C ILE A 2 22.03 -2.67 -14.01
N GLU A 3 21.60 -3.46 -13.03
CA GLU A 3 21.48 -4.91 -13.20
C GLU A 3 20.14 -5.26 -13.86
N SER A 4 20.15 -6.23 -14.76
CA SER A 4 18.94 -6.68 -15.45
C SER A 4 18.07 -7.48 -14.48
N TYR A 5 16.88 -6.97 -14.18
CA TYR A 5 15.89 -7.70 -13.39
C TYR A 5 15.35 -8.89 -14.20
N GLN A 6 15.53 -10.11 -13.68
CA GLN A 6 15.07 -11.35 -14.33
C GLN A 6 13.74 -11.87 -13.75
N GLY A 7 13.20 -11.19 -12.73
CA GLY A 7 11.95 -11.57 -12.09
C GLY A 7 10.72 -11.07 -12.84
N ALA A 8 9.55 -11.59 -12.47
CA ALA A 8 8.29 -11.05 -12.94
C ALA A 8 8.00 -9.69 -12.29
N ALA A 9 7.41 -8.76 -13.06
CA ALA A 9 7.03 -7.43 -12.56
C ALA A 9 5.89 -7.47 -11.51
N GLY A 10 5.20 -8.61 -11.38
CA GLY A 10 4.18 -8.88 -10.39
C GLY A 10 4.17 -10.35 -9.98
N GLY A 11 3.37 -10.70 -8.97
CA GLY A 11 3.26 -12.07 -8.44
C GLY A 11 3.75 -12.18 -7.00
N TRP A 12 4.22 -13.37 -6.59
CA TRP A 12 4.55 -13.66 -5.18
C TRP A 12 5.62 -12.75 -4.57
N GLY A 13 6.57 -12.27 -5.37
CA GLY A 13 7.56 -11.28 -4.93
C GLY A 13 6.92 -9.96 -4.51
N ALA A 14 5.97 -9.46 -5.32
CA ALA A 14 5.20 -8.26 -5.02
C ALA A 14 4.31 -8.47 -3.79
N VAL A 15 3.62 -9.60 -3.68
CA VAL A 15 2.79 -9.93 -2.50
C VAL A 15 3.63 -9.92 -1.21
N LYS A 16 4.81 -10.57 -1.22
CA LYS A 16 5.73 -10.56 -0.08
C LYS A 16 6.21 -9.15 0.26
N SER A 17 6.49 -8.34 -0.75
CA SER A 17 6.92 -6.95 -0.61
C SER A 17 5.84 -6.08 0.06
N VAL A 18 4.58 -6.21 -0.38
CA VAL A 18 3.42 -5.55 0.25
C VAL A 18 3.22 -6.02 1.68
N ALA A 19 3.24 -7.33 1.93
CA ALA A 19 3.06 -7.88 3.28
C ALA A 19 4.11 -7.35 4.26
N ASN A 20 5.36 -7.20 3.82
CA ASN A 20 6.41 -6.58 4.62
C ASN A 20 6.17 -5.10 4.88
N ALA A 21 5.63 -4.36 3.91
CA ALA A 21 5.30 -2.95 4.07
C ALA A 21 4.17 -2.76 5.09
N VAL A 22 3.05 -3.48 4.91
CA VAL A 22 1.90 -3.51 5.83
C VAL A 22 2.34 -3.85 7.25
N ARG A 23 3.13 -4.93 7.41
CA ARG A 23 3.66 -5.31 8.73
C ARG A 23 4.51 -4.21 9.38
N LYS A 24 5.25 -3.43 8.59
CA LYS A 24 6.08 -2.34 9.13
C LYS A 24 5.26 -1.16 9.63
N GLN A 25 4.04 -0.95 9.15
CA GLN A 25 3.23 0.24 9.47
C GLN A 25 2.26 0.07 10.64
N MET A 26 2.32 -1.09 11.30
CA MET A 26 1.67 -1.46 12.56
C MET A 26 0.12 -1.50 12.56
N ASP A 27 -0.56 -0.81 11.64
CA ASP A 27 -2.02 -0.93 11.43
C ASP A 27 -2.41 -1.82 10.25
N ILE A 28 -2.33 -3.13 10.44
CA ILE A 28 -2.73 -4.11 9.42
C ILE A 28 -4.23 -4.03 9.11
N ARG A 29 -5.06 -3.60 10.07
CA ARG A 29 -6.53 -3.63 9.91
C ARG A 29 -6.96 -2.53 8.95
N GLN A 30 -6.51 -1.30 9.18
CA GLN A 30 -6.84 -0.18 8.29
C GLN A 30 -6.19 -0.35 6.93
N ASP A 31 -4.96 -0.87 6.87
CA ASP A 31 -4.30 -1.21 5.61
C ASP A 31 -5.17 -2.11 4.75
N VAL A 32 -5.71 -3.20 5.33
CA VAL A 32 -6.53 -4.16 4.59
C VAL A 32 -7.85 -3.54 4.15
N ILE A 33 -8.56 -2.82 5.04
CA ILE A 33 -9.83 -2.16 4.69
C ILE A 33 -9.61 -1.17 3.54
N ALA A 34 -8.61 -0.30 3.66
CA ALA A 34 -8.30 0.69 2.65
C ALA A 34 -7.93 0.04 1.30
N MET A 35 -7.21 -1.09 1.31
CA MET A 35 -6.91 -1.83 0.08
C MET A 35 -8.14 -2.42 -0.62
N PHE A 36 -9.20 -2.78 0.12
CA PHE A 36 -10.45 -3.28 -0.46
C PHE A 36 -11.33 -2.15 -1.01
N ASP A 37 -11.28 -0.97 -0.40
CA ASP A 37 -12.02 0.21 -0.85
C ASP A 37 -11.28 0.98 -1.97
N MET A 38 -10.00 0.70 -2.18
CA MET A 38 -9.21 1.37 -3.21
C MET A 38 -9.66 0.99 -4.63
N ASN A 39 -9.77 2.00 -5.49
CA ASN A 39 -10.19 1.94 -6.89
C ASN A 39 -11.55 1.25 -7.11
N LYS A 40 -12.46 1.41 -6.14
CA LYS A 40 -13.86 0.94 -6.22
C LYS A 40 -14.82 2.07 -6.56
N PRO A 41 -15.99 1.76 -7.17
CA PRO A 41 -16.98 2.77 -7.53
C PRO A 41 -17.45 3.68 -6.37
N GLU A 42 -17.59 3.12 -5.16
CA GLU A 42 -17.94 3.87 -3.94
C GLU A 42 -16.72 4.03 -3.00
N GLY A 43 -15.53 3.79 -3.53
CA GLY A 43 -14.27 3.81 -2.82
C GLY A 43 -13.50 5.10 -3.01
N PHE A 44 -12.17 4.98 -3.02
CA PHE A 44 -11.26 6.10 -3.27
C PHE A 44 -10.18 5.74 -4.28
N ASP A 45 -9.66 6.74 -4.97
CA ASP A 45 -8.59 6.56 -5.96
C ASP A 45 -7.24 6.34 -5.29
N CYS A 46 -6.48 5.37 -5.80
CA CYS A 46 -5.13 5.10 -5.32
C CYS A 46 -4.21 6.32 -5.52
N PRO A 47 -3.62 6.88 -4.44
CA PRO A 47 -2.81 8.10 -4.53
C PRO A 47 -1.47 7.88 -5.25
N GLY A 48 -1.06 6.63 -5.46
CA GLY A 48 0.21 6.25 -6.09
C GLY A 48 0.06 5.44 -7.37
N CYS A 49 -1.15 5.32 -7.95
CA CYS A 49 -1.35 4.54 -9.16
C CYS A 49 -0.92 5.29 -10.41
N ALA A 50 -0.20 4.58 -11.29
CA ALA A 50 0.17 5.07 -12.62
C ALA A 50 -0.79 4.58 -13.73
N TRP A 51 -1.79 3.77 -13.37
CA TRP A 51 -2.68 3.10 -14.31
C TRP A 51 -4.14 3.54 -14.14
N PRO A 52 -4.90 3.65 -15.24
CA PRO A 52 -6.32 4.00 -15.19
C PRO A 52 -7.13 2.86 -14.57
N ASP A 53 -8.26 3.22 -13.96
CA ASP A 53 -9.13 2.24 -13.33
C ASP A 53 -9.75 1.26 -14.34
N PRO A 54 -9.86 -0.03 -13.97
CA PRO A 54 -10.47 -1.02 -14.83
C PRO A 54 -11.98 -0.76 -14.97
N LYS A 55 -12.54 -1.08 -16.15
CA LYS A 55 -14.00 -0.97 -16.40
C LYS A 55 -14.85 -1.85 -15.49
N HIS A 56 -14.28 -2.89 -14.92
CA HIS A 56 -14.91 -3.80 -13.97
C HIS A 56 -14.04 -3.88 -12.72
N SER A 57 -14.63 -3.67 -11.55
CA SER A 57 -13.93 -3.77 -10.27
C SER A 57 -13.67 -5.25 -9.93
N ALA A 58 -12.40 -5.63 -9.75
CA ALA A 58 -12.05 -6.93 -9.18
C ALA A 58 -12.26 -6.91 -7.65
N SER A 59 -11.85 -7.97 -6.94
CA SER A 59 -11.73 -7.90 -5.47
C SER A 59 -10.57 -6.99 -5.05
N PHE A 60 -9.47 -7.00 -5.81
CA PHE A 60 -8.29 -6.18 -5.58
C PHE A 60 -7.90 -5.46 -6.87
N ASP A 61 -8.15 -4.16 -6.94
CA ASP A 61 -7.77 -3.31 -8.08
C ASP A 61 -6.51 -2.52 -7.74
N ILE A 62 -5.49 -3.20 -7.20
CA ILE A 62 -4.34 -2.56 -6.56
C ILE A 62 -3.03 -3.10 -7.13
N CYS A 63 -2.03 -2.24 -7.28
CA CYS A 63 -0.66 -2.64 -7.58
C CYS A 63 0.22 -2.62 -6.32
N GLU A 64 1.42 -3.19 -6.39
CA GLU A 64 2.37 -3.20 -5.26
C GLU A 64 2.64 -1.79 -4.70
N ASN A 65 2.88 -0.82 -5.58
CA ASN A 65 3.20 0.54 -5.16
C ASN A 65 1.99 1.25 -4.55
N GLY A 66 0.80 1.02 -5.11
CA GLY A 66 -0.44 1.54 -4.54
C GLY A 66 -0.72 0.98 -3.14
N ALA A 67 -0.53 -0.33 -2.97
CA ALA A 67 -0.67 -0.98 -1.67
C ALA A 67 0.35 -0.45 -0.63
N LYS A 68 1.58 -0.14 -1.06
CA LYS A 68 2.59 0.46 -0.17
C LYS A 68 2.30 1.91 0.17
N ALA A 69 1.80 2.68 -0.80
CA ALA A 69 1.44 4.08 -0.61
C ALA A 69 0.32 4.19 0.42
N ILE A 70 -0.77 3.44 0.25
CA ILE A 70 -1.88 3.48 1.21
C ILE A 70 -1.45 3.02 2.60
N ALA A 71 -0.58 1.99 2.70
CA ALA A 71 -0.05 1.54 3.98
C ALA A 71 0.76 2.63 4.72
N TRP A 72 1.39 3.55 3.99
CA TRP A 72 2.03 4.72 4.59
C TRP A 72 1.02 5.76 5.06
N GLU A 73 -0.04 5.99 4.30
CA GLU A 73 -1.07 6.99 4.63
C GLU A 73 -1.89 6.60 5.85
N VAL A 74 -2.20 5.31 6.03
CA VAL A 74 -3.06 4.82 7.11
C VAL A 74 -2.28 4.24 8.31
N THR A 75 -0.97 4.53 8.40
CA THR A 75 -0.14 4.07 9.53
C THR A 75 -0.64 4.63 10.86
N ASP A 76 -0.57 3.82 11.92
CA ASP A 76 -0.87 4.27 13.30
C ASP A 76 0.31 5.00 13.97
N LYS A 77 1.45 5.07 13.28
CA LYS A 77 2.67 5.68 13.82
C LYS A 77 2.50 7.17 13.89
N GLN A 78 2.30 7.65 15.11
CA GLN A 78 2.21 9.07 15.41
C GLN A 78 3.27 9.47 16.43
N VAL A 79 3.86 10.63 16.21
CA VAL A 79 4.71 11.29 17.20
C VAL A 79 3.81 11.87 18.29
N ASN A 80 4.12 11.61 19.55
CA ASN A 80 3.34 12.07 20.69
C ASN A 80 4.12 13.08 21.53
N ALA A 81 3.46 13.67 22.54
CA ALA A 81 4.09 14.67 23.40
C ALA A 81 5.35 14.16 24.12
N SER A 82 5.42 12.87 24.49
CA SER A 82 6.61 12.29 25.12
C SER A 82 7.84 12.35 24.22
N PHE A 83 7.70 12.17 22.90
CA PHE A 83 8.82 12.30 21.97
C PHE A 83 9.45 13.70 22.03
N PHE A 84 8.63 14.75 22.17
CA PHE A 84 9.13 16.12 22.26
C PHE A 84 9.70 16.47 23.64
N ALA A 85 9.24 15.80 24.70
CA ALA A 85 9.69 16.05 26.07
C ALA A 85 11.10 15.51 26.37
N GLU A 86 11.67 14.66 25.50
CA GLU A 86 13.02 14.08 25.65
C GLU A 86 14.16 14.99 25.14
N ASN A 87 13.89 16.28 24.85
CA ASN A 87 14.89 17.27 24.40
C ASN A 87 15.08 18.44 25.38
#